data_AF-A0A8S2YV80-F1
#
_entry.id   AF-A0A8S2YV80-F1
#
_cell.length_a   1.000
_cell.length_b   1.000
_cell.length_c   1.000
_cell.angle_alpha   90.00
_cell.angle_beta   90.00
_cell.angle_gamma   90.00
#
_symmetry.space_group_name_H-M   'P 1'
#
loop_
_entity.id
_entity.type
_entity.pdbx_description
1 polymer ?
#
loop_
_entity_poly.entity_id
_entity_poly.type
_entity_poly.pdbx_seq_one_letter_code
_entity_poly.pdbx_strand_id
1 'polypeptide(L)' 'ETGLSCVTTYDGTYHRAFIKESDLYKCVIVYVDYGTTKEVNKDEQQFKYLLNHFAELPCMAISCRLNDISFIPDDTNWLP' A
#
# COMPACT_ATOMS: atom_id res chain seq x y z
N GLU A 1 -4.64 -2.14 14.21
CA GLU A 1 -3.28 -2.10 14.77
C GLU A 1 -2.30 -1.85 13.63
N THR A 2 -1.30 -1.00 13.87
CA THR A 2 -0.24 -0.69 12.91
C THR A 2 0.77 -1.84 12.85
N GLY A 3 1.37 -2.08 11.69
CA GLY A 3 2.42 -3.09 11.54
C GLY A 3 1.92 -4.48 11.18
N LEU A 4 0.62 -4.65 10.94
CA LEU A 4 0.03 -5.94 10.59
C LEU A 4 0.05 -6.18 9.07
N SER A 5 0.46 -7.38 8.67
CA SER A 5 0.21 -7.92 7.33
C SER A 5 -1.23 -8.43 7.22
N CYS A 6 -1.89 -8.09 6.12
CA CYS A 6 -3.27 -8.44 5.88
C CYS A 6 -3.53 -8.72 4.39
N VAL A 7 -4.77 -9.10 4.10
CA VAL A 7 -5.32 -9.16 2.75
C VAL A 7 -6.52 -8.23 2.71
N THR A 8 -6.61 -7.38 1.69
CA THR A 8 -7.77 -6.49 1.47
C THR A 8 -8.09 -6.35 -0.01
N THR A 9 -9.28 -5.84 -0.31
CA THR A 9 -9.80 -5.74 -1.67
C THR A 9 -9.37 -4.46 -2.38
N TYR A 10 -8.99 -4.58 -3.64
CA TYR A 10 -8.83 -3.49 -4.60
C TYR A 10 -9.51 -3.91 -5.91
N ASP A 11 -10.41 -3.10 -6.45
CA ASP A 11 -11.20 -3.40 -7.66
C ASP A 11 -11.84 -4.80 -7.70
N GLY A 12 -12.30 -5.27 -6.54
CA GLY A 12 -13.00 -6.55 -6.41
C GLY A 12 -12.10 -7.79 -6.27
N THR A 13 -10.78 -7.63 -6.28
CA THR A 13 -9.82 -8.73 -6.05
C THR A 13 -9.05 -8.55 -4.75
N TYR A 14 -8.63 -9.66 -4.14
CA TYR A 14 -7.84 -9.65 -2.90
C TYR A 14 -6.35 -9.47 -3.21
N HIS A 15 -5.69 -8.61 -2.44
CA HIS A 15 -4.26 -8.35 -2.55
C HIS A 15 -3.59 -8.37 -1.18
N ARG A 16 -2.31 -8.72 -1.16
CA ARG A 16 -1.49 -8.63 0.06
C ARG A 16 -1.23 -7.18 0.40
N ALA A 17 -1.45 -6.83 1.66
CA ALA A 17 -1.30 -5.48 2.15
C ALA A 17 -0.62 -5.45 3.51
N PHE A 18 -0.14 -4.26 3.86
CA PHE A 18 0.44 -3.95 5.15
C PHE A 18 -0.22 -2.69 5.70
N ILE A 19 -0.68 -2.74 6.95
CA ILE A 19 -1.27 -1.59 7.65
C ILE A 19 -0.12 -0.72 8.17
N LYS A 20 0.17 0.37 7.46
CA LYS A 20 1.24 1.31 7.78
C LYS A 20 0.88 2.23 8.95
N GLU A 21 -0.36 2.72 8.97
CA GLU A 21 -0.90 3.60 10.02
C GLU A 21 -2.38 3.27 10.22
N SER A 22 -2.91 3.44 11.43
CA SER A 22 -4.34 3.26 11.69
C SER A 22 -4.82 4.17 12.81
N ASP A 23 -5.96 4.83 12.61
CA ASP A 23 -6.68 5.56 13.65
C ASP A 23 -7.96 4.81 14.07
N LEU A 24 -9.01 5.47 14.54
CA LEU A 24 -10.28 4.82 14.89
C LEU A 24 -11.06 4.34 13.65
N TYR A 25 -11.14 5.16 12.60
CA TYR A 25 -12.05 4.97 11.45
C TYR A 25 -11.33 4.60 10.16
N LYS A 26 -10.07 4.99 10.03
CA LYS A 26 -9.29 4.85 8.80
C LYS A 26 -7.97 4.13 9.05
N CYS A 27 -7.38 3.65 7.97
CA CYS A 27 -6.02 3.19 7.95
C CYS A 27 -5.32 3.53 6.65
N VAL A 28 -4.00 3.69 6.74
CA VAL A 28 -3.11 3.79 5.59
C VAL A 28 -2.55 2.40 5.33
N ILE A 29 -2.82 1.87 4.15
CA ILE A 29 -2.38 0.55 3.71
C ILE A 29 -1.39 0.68 2.55
N VAL A 30 -0.47 -0.27 2.47
CA VAL A 30 0.43 -0.43 1.33
C VAL A 30 0.14 -1.77 0.68
N TYR A 31 -0.21 -1.77 -0.60
CA TYR A 31 -0.31 -2.99 -1.41
C TYR A 31 1.10 -3.45 -1.77
N VAL A 32 1.62 -4.44 -1.04
CA VAL A 32 3.06 -4.77 -1.01
C VAL A 32 3.59 -5.34 -2.32
N ASP A 33 2.70 -5.77 -3.22
CA ASP A 33 3.05 -6.29 -4.54
C ASP A 33 3.06 -5.21 -5.63
N TYR A 34 2.51 -4.04 -5.35
CA TYR A 34 2.39 -2.92 -6.30
C TYR A 34 3.08 -1.63 -5.83
N GLY A 35 3.33 -1.49 -4.53
CA GLY A 35 3.91 -0.29 -3.92
C GLY A 35 2.89 0.85 -3.70
N THR A 36 1.65 0.67 -4.14
CA THR A 36 0.57 1.65 -3.97
C THR A 36 0.20 1.84 -2.50
N THR A 37 0.24 3.09 -2.05
CA THR A 37 -0.26 3.49 -0.72
C THR A 37 -1.66 4.08 -0.85
N LYS A 38 -2.59 3.69 0.03
CA LYS A 38 -3.97 4.21 0.08
C LYS A 38 -4.40 4.47 1.50
N GLU A 39 -5.11 5.57 1.72
CA GLU A 39 -5.96 5.76 2.91
C GLU A 39 -7.33 5.18 2.61
N VAL A 40 -7.86 4.36 3.51
CA VAL A 40 -9.15 3.69 3.36
C VAL A 40 -9.97 3.77 4.64
N ASN A 41 -11.29 3.84 4.52
CA ASN A 41 -12.20 3.68 5.65
C ASN A 41 -12.28 2.20 6.02
N LYS A 42 -12.22 1.88 7.32
CA LYS A 42 -12.15 0.50 7.81
C LYS A 42 -13.45 -0.28 7.63
N ASP A 43 -14.57 0.41 7.62
CA ASP A 43 -15.92 -0.14 7.46
C ASP A 43 -16.27 -0.46 6.00
N GLU A 44 -15.66 0.24 5.05
CA GLU A 44 -15.84 0.00 3.61
C GLU A 44 -14.93 -1.11 3.06
N GLN A 45 -13.93 -1.55 3.83
CA GLN A 45 -12.91 -2.49 3.37
C GLN A 45 -13.04 -3.87 4.00
N GLN A 46 -12.74 -4.89 3.19
CA GLN A 46 -12.74 -6.29 3.65
C GLN A 46 -11.34 -6.73 4.05
N PHE A 47 -11.01 -6.55 5.32
CA PHE A 47 -9.75 -7.03 5.88
C PHE A 47 -9.82 -8.50 6.29
N LYS A 48 -8.78 -9.25 5.92
CA LYS A 48 -8.54 -10.63 6.36
C LYS A 48 -7.09 -10.78 6.82
N TYR A 49 -6.85 -11.72 7.72
CA TYR A 49 -5.49 -12.10 8.08
C TYR A 49 -4.79 -12.74 6.87
N LEU A 50 -3.52 -12.38 6.66
CA LEU A 50 -2.68 -13.04 5.67
C LEU A 50 -2.29 -14.42 6.18
N LEU A 51 -2.60 -15.47 5.40
CA LEU A 51 -2.18 -16.83 5.72
C LEU A 51 -0.69 -17.00 5.46
N ASN A 52 -0.01 -17.76 6.31
CA ASN A 52 1.46 -17.92 6.27
C ASN A 52 1.98 -18.37 4.90
N HIS A 53 1.28 -19.29 4.21
CA HIS A 53 1.72 -19.75 2.88
C HIS A 53 1.69 -18.64 1.82
N PHE A 54 0.83 -17.62 1.97
CA PHE A 54 0.83 -16.44 1.09
C PHE A 54 1.86 -15.38 1.51
N ALA A 55 2.50 -15.55 2.67
CA ALA A 55 3.60 -14.70 3.12
C ALA A 55 4.99 -15.22 2.67
N GLU A 56 5.07 -16.44 2.13
CA GLU A 56 6.32 -17.03 1.64
C GLU A 56 6.88 -16.32 0.41
N LEU A 57 6.00 -15.81 -0.46
CA LEU A 57 6.41 -14.97 -1.58
C LEU A 57 6.92 -13.62 -1.03
N PRO A 58 8.12 -13.15 -1.39
CA PRO A 58 8.57 -11.81 -0.98
C PRO A 58 7.62 -10.71 -1.46
N CYS A 59 7.63 -9.55 -0.81
CA CYS A 59 6.94 -8.37 -1.33
C CYS A 59 7.49 -8.03 -2.71
N MET A 60 6.63 -7.97 -3.73
CA MET A 60 7.09 -7.85 -5.12
C MET A 60 7.40 -6.41 -5.56
N ALA A 61 6.88 -5.41 -4.84
CA ALA A 61 7.20 -4.02 -5.13
C ALA A 61 8.48 -3.59 -4.41
N ILE A 62 9.44 -3.09 -5.19
CA ILE A 62 10.69 -2.54 -4.69
C ILE A 62 10.63 -1.02 -4.81
N SER A 63 10.78 -0.33 -3.68
CA SER A 63 10.87 1.14 -3.69
C SER A 63 12.17 1.58 -4.34
N CYS A 64 12.05 2.40 -5.38
CA CYS A 64 13.18 2.94 -6.13
C CYS A 64 12.94 4.41 -6.45
N ARG A 65 14.02 5.11 -6.78
CA ARG A 65 13.98 6.46 -7.32
C ARG A 65 14.69 6.49 -8.67
N LEU A 66 14.31 7.42 -9.51
CA LEU A 66 15.04 7.67 -10.74
C LEU A 66 16.40 8.29 -10.40
N ASN A 67 17.48 7.68 -10.90
CA ASN A 67 18.82 8.20 -10.65
C ASN A 67 19.05 9.49 -11.45
N ASP A 68 19.90 10.38 -10.92
CA ASP A 68 20.32 11.63 -11.56
C ASP A 68 19.20 12.61 -11.95
N ILE A 69 17.99 12.39 -11.42
CA ILE A 69 16.85 13.30 -11.59
C ILE A 69 16.45 13.84 -10.22
N SER A 70 16.41 15.17 -10.11
CA SER A 70 15.91 15.88 -8.94
C SER A 70 14.64 16.64 -9.30
N PHE A 71 13.65 16.57 -8.41
CA PHE A 71 12.46 17.41 -8.52
C PHE A 71 12.85 18.89 -8.43
N ILE A 72 12.41 19.70 -9.39
CA ILE A 72 12.57 21.16 -9.40
C ILE A 72 11.21 21.74 -8.99
N PRO A 73 11.07 22.34 -7.80
CA PRO A 73 9.77 22.73 -7.23
C PRO A 73 8.93 23.69 -8.08
N ASP A 74 9.56 24.46 -8.98
CA ASP A 74 8.91 25.47 -9.81
C ASP A 74 8.73 25.04 -11.28
N ASP A 75 9.13 23.81 -11.64
CA ASP A 75 8.89 23.27 -12.98
C ASP A 75 7.48 22.64 -13.04
N THR A 76 6.48 23.49 -13.31
CA THR A 76 5.07 23.10 -13.46
C THR A 76 4.82 22.15 -14.64
N ASN A 77 5.84 21.75 -15.38
CA ASN A 77 5.72 20.79 -16.49
C ASN A 77 5.60 19.33 -16.06
N TRP A 78 5.77 19.03 -14.75
CA TRP A 78 5.44 17.72 -14.17
C TRP A 78 4.05 17.70 -13.50
N LEU A 79 3.10 18.44 -14.06
CA LEU A 79 1.69 18.20 -13.75
C LEU A 79 1.20 16.98 -14.57
N PRO A 80 0.37 16.10 -13.98
CA PRO A 80 -0.29 15.05 -14.75
C PRO A 80 -1.17 15.61 -15.87
#